data_AF-A0AAN4ZJP6-F1
#
_entry.id   AF-A0AAN4ZJP6-F1
#
_cell.length_a   1.000
_cell.length_b   1.000
_cell.length_c   1.000
_cell.angle_alpha   90.00
_cell.angle_beta   90.00
_cell.angle_gamma   90.00
#
_symmetry.space_group_name_H-M   'P 1'
#
loop_
_entity.id
_entity.type
_entity.pdbx_description
1 polymer ?
#
loop_
_entity_poly.entity_id
_entity_poly.type
_entity_poly.pdbx_seq_one_letter_code
_entity_poly.pdbx_strand_id
1 'polypeptide(L)'
;MSRFLLVWLNSSLTDPYWPLFEIIYAGELLLIFSFLLLLPLALHVIHKHAELHQNVRLLLSSILLHGSLGAVARLPLIAHQLLGDSTDGQLQLSLNI
;
A
#
# COMPACT_ATOMS: atom_id res chain seq x y z
N MET A 1 12.27 -18.60 5.02
CA MET A 1 12.06 -18.47 6.49
C MET A 1 11.96 -17.02 6.98
N SER A 2 12.50 -16.00 6.30
CA SER A 2 12.42 -14.60 6.79
C SER A 2 11.03 -13.95 6.74
N ARG A 3 10.16 -14.34 5.78
CA ARG A 3 8.81 -13.76 5.63
C ARG A 3 7.83 -14.19 6.73
N PHE A 4 7.92 -15.44 7.19
CA PHE A 4 7.08 -15.95 8.28
C PHE A 4 7.36 -15.26 9.62
N LEU A 5 8.64 -14.99 9.93
CA LEU A 5 9.02 -14.28 11.16
C LEU A 5 8.53 -12.82 11.17
N LEU A 6 8.53 -12.14 10.03
CA LEU A 6 8.01 -10.77 9.92
C LEU A 6 6.50 -10.69 10.16
N VAL A 7 5.75 -11.70 9.71
CA VAL A 7 4.28 -11.77 9.90
C VAL A 7 3.95 -12.09 11.36
N TRP A 8 4.64 -13.05 11.95
CA TRP A 8 4.43 -13.47 13.34
C TRP A 8 4.84 -12.38 14.36
N LEU A 9 5.92 -11.65 14.07
CA LEU A 9 6.33 -10.51 14.91
C LEU A 9 5.30 -9.36 14.86
N ASN A 10 4.61 -9.18 13.73
CA ASN A 10 3.65 -8.09 13.56
C ASN A 10 2.29 -8.40 14.20
N SER A 11 1.76 -9.63 14.03
CA SER A 11 0.45 -10.03 14.62
C SER A 11 0.43 -9.88 16.15
N SER A 12 1.48 -10.36 16.84
CA SER A 12 1.57 -10.25 18.31
C SER A 12 1.60 -8.81 18.85
N LEU A 13 1.95 -7.84 18.01
CA LEU A 13 1.96 -6.40 18.35
C LEU A 13 0.67 -5.68 17.93
N THR A 14 -0.05 -6.18 16.92
CA THR A 14 -1.26 -5.53 16.38
C THR A 14 -2.57 -6.03 17.01
N ASP A 15 -2.64 -7.28 17.46
CA ASP A 15 -3.84 -7.88 18.08
C ASP A 15 -4.40 -7.11 19.30
N PRO A 16 -3.58 -6.56 20.23
CA PRO A 16 -4.15 -5.85 21.39
C PRO A 16 -4.76 -4.49 21.05
N TYR A 17 -4.57 -3.98 19.83
CA TYR A 17 -5.03 -2.65 19.40
C TYR A 17 -6.12 -2.72 18.33
N TRP A 18 -6.80 -3.86 18.18
CA TRP A 18 -8.00 -3.94 17.36
C TRP A 18 -9.06 -2.94 17.87
N PRO A 19 -9.67 -2.08 17.03
CA PRO A 19 -9.69 -2.06 15.55
C PRO A 19 -8.79 -0.98 14.90
N LEU A 20 -7.87 -0.37 15.64
CA LEU A 20 -7.15 0.83 15.19
C LEU A 20 -6.29 0.58 13.94
N PHE A 21 -5.66 -0.60 13.85
CA PHE A 21 -4.85 -0.99 12.70
C PHE A 21 -5.66 -1.21 11.42
N GLU A 22 -6.90 -1.69 11.51
CA GLU A 22 -7.78 -1.89 10.36
C GLU A 22 -8.18 -0.54 9.71
N ILE A 23 -8.44 0.47 10.55
CA ILE A 23 -8.71 1.84 10.08
C ILE A 23 -7.48 2.43 9.38
N ILE A 24 -6.27 2.17 9.88
CA ILE A 24 -5.03 2.63 9.26
C ILE A 24 -4.85 1.96 7.89
N TYR A 25 -5.06 0.65 7.78
CA TYR A 25 -4.95 -0.06 6.50
C TYR A 25 -6.01 0.39 5.48
N ALA A 26 -7.25 0.60 5.92
CA ALA A 26 -8.30 1.15 5.07
C ALA A 26 -7.97 2.58 4.59
N GLY A 27 -7.43 3.42 5.49
CA GLY A 27 -6.96 4.77 5.16
C GLY A 27 -5.80 4.74 4.17
N GLU A 28 -4.86 3.82 4.32
CA GLU A 28 -3.74 3.64 3.41
C GLU A 28 -4.21 3.22 2.00
N LEU A 29 -5.16 2.28 1.91
CA LEU A 29 -5.77 1.89 0.65
C LEU A 29 -6.48 3.08 -0.03
N LEU A 30 -7.27 3.86 0.71
CA LEU A 30 -7.93 5.06 0.19
C LEU A 30 -6.93 6.09 -0.34
N LEU A 31 -5.80 6.26 0.35
CA LEU A 31 -4.74 7.17 -0.07
C LEU A 31 -4.05 6.67 -1.36
N ILE A 32 -3.78 5.38 -1.47
CA ILE A 32 -3.22 4.77 -2.70
C ILE A 32 -4.20 4.93 -3.86
N PHE A 33 -5.49 4.64 -3.66
CA PHE A 33 -6.51 4.79 -4.70
C PHE A 33 -6.68 6.23 -5.15
N SER A 34 -6.74 7.19 -4.22
CA SER A 34 -6.83 8.62 -4.56
C SER A 34 -5.59 9.10 -5.32
N PHE A 35 -4.39 8.63 -4.94
CA PHE A 35 -3.15 8.94 -5.66
C PHE A 35 -3.16 8.39 -7.09
N LEU A 36 -3.57 7.13 -7.29
CA LEU A 36 -3.69 6.51 -8.61
C LEU A 36 -4.71 7.23 -9.49
N LEU A 37 -5.81 7.72 -8.91
CA LEU A 37 -6.85 8.45 -9.63
C LEU A 37 -6.39 9.87 -10.03
N LEU A 38 -5.58 10.52 -9.20
CA LEU A 38 -5.01 11.85 -9.49
C LEU A 38 -3.81 11.78 -10.45
N LEU A 39 -3.11 10.66 -10.54
CA LEU A 39 -1.95 10.46 -11.42
C LEU A 39 -2.20 10.85 -12.90
N PRO A 40 -3.26 10.34 -13.59
CA PRO A 40 -3.51 10.70 -14.98
C PRO A 40 -3.87 12.19 -15.13
N LEU A 41 -4.57 12.77 -14.16
CA LEU A 41 -4.88 14.20 -14.14
C LEU A 41 -3.59 15.03 -14.03
N ALA A 42 -2.69 14.66 -13.13
CA ALA A 42 -1.41 15.34 -12.93
C ALA A 42 -0.54 15.27 -14.19
N LEU A 43 -0.43 14.09 -14.83
CA LEU A 43 0.30 13.94 -16.09
C LEU A 43 -0.32 14.78 -17.22
N HIS A 44 -1.65 14.83 -17.31
CA HIS A 44 -2.33 15.66 -18.30
C HIS A 44 -2.02 17.15 -18.10
N VAL A 45 -2.07 17.64 -16.85
CA VAL A 45 -1.75 19.04 -16.52
C VAL A 45 -0.29 19.36 -16.85
N ILE A 46 0.67 18.51 -16.45
CA ILE A 46 2.11 18.69 -16.74
C ILE A 46 2.36 18.76 -18.25
N HIS A 47 1.63 17.98 -19.04
CA HIS A 47 1.80 17.98 -20.49
C HIS A 47 1.11 19.17 -21.19
N LYS A 48 0.06 19.74 -20.59
CA LYS A 48 -0.71 20.86 -21.16
C LYS A 48 -0.02 22.22 -20.95
N HIS A 49 0.77 22.38 -19.88
CA HIS A 49 1.48 23.63 -19.63
C HIS A 49 2.74 23.76 -20.51
N ALA A 50 2.61 24.50 -21.62
CA ALA A 50 3.67 24.73 -22.60
C ALA A 50 4.83 25.59 -22.09
N GLU A 51 4.64 26.32 -20.99
CA GLU A 51 5.64 27.23 -20.41
C GLU A 51 6.73 26.51 -19.59
N LEU A 52 6.54 25.22 -19.28
CA LEU A 52 7.53 24.43 -18.57
C LEU A 52 8.60 23.88 -19.52
N HIS A 53 9.86 24.07 -19.16
CA HIS A 53 10.99 23.42 -19.85
C HIS A 53 10.79 21.90 -19.94
N GLN A 54 11.15 21.34 -21.09
CA GLN A 54 10.99 19.91 -21.37
C GLN A 54 11.67 19.00 -20.32
N ASN A 55 12.85 19.40 -19.82
CA ASN A 55 13.56 18.66 -18.76
C ASN A 55 12.77 18.65 -17.43
N VAL A 56 12.09 19.73 -17.09
CA VAL A 56 11.27 19.83 -15.87
C VAL A 56 10.04 18.93 -15.99
N ARG A 57 9.42 18.88 -17.18
CA ARG A 57 8.29 17.98 -17.44
C ARG A 57 8.69 16.52 -17.28
N LEU A 58 9.83 16.11 -17.85
CA LEU A 58 10.35 14.75 -17.72
C LEU A 58 10.71 14.40 -16.27
N LEU A 59 11.31 15.34 -15.53
CA LEU A 59 11.63 15.14 -14.11
C LEU A 59 10.36 14.92 -13.28
N LEU A 60 9.33 15.77 -13.46
CA LEU A 60 8.05 15.64 -12.75
C LEU A 60 7.34 14.32 -13.09
N SER A 61 7.31 13.94 -14.37
CA SER A 61 6.75 12.65 -14.79
C SER A 61 7.52 11.47 -14.19
N SER A 62 8.85 11.55 -14.09
CA SER A 62 9.68 10.52 -13.46
C SER A 62 9.40 10.37 -11.96
N ILE A 63 9.23 11.49 -11.25
CA ILE A 63 8.85 11.50 -9.83
C ILE A 63 7.48 10.87 -9.64
N LEU A 64 6.50 11.23 -10.47
CA LEU A 64 5.15 10.65 -10.41
C LEU A 64 5.16 9.14 -10.67
N LEU A 65 5.96 8.67 -11.64
CA LEU A 65 6.13 7.25 -11.91
C LEU A 65 6.76 6.51 -10.72
N HIS A 66 7.84 7.04 -10.14
CA HIS A 66 8.45 6.45 -8.94
C HIS A 66 7.48 6.42 -7.76
N GLY A 67 6.70 7.48 -7.55
CA GLY A 67 5.66 7.52 -6.53
C GLY A 67 4.59 6.45 -6.76
N SER A 68 4.15 6.25 -8.01
CA SER A 68 3.16 5.23 -8.36
C SER A 68 3.69 3.80 -8.14
N LEU A 69 4.95 3.53 -8.49
CA LEU A 69 5.59 2.24 -8.23
C LEU A 69 5.70 1.97 -6.72
N GLY A 70 6.08 2.99 -5.94
CA GLY A 70 6.11 2.90 -4.48
C GLY A 70 4.73 2.61 -3.88
N ALA A 71 3.67 3.26 -4.38
CA ALA A 71 2.30 3.02 -3.94
C ALA A 71 1.81 1.60 -4.27
N VAL A 72 2.08 1.11 -5.50
CA VAL A 72 1.72 -0.25 -5.91
C VAL A 72 2.50 -1.31 -5.13
N ALA A 73 3.77 -1.06 -4.81
CA ALA A 73 4.59 -1.97 -4.01
C ALA A 73 4.07 -2.17 -2.58
N ARG A 74 3.22 -1.27 -2.07
CA ARG A 74 2.56 -1.43 -0.77
C ARG A 74 1.34 -2.36 -0.79
N LEU A 75 0.69 -2.55 -1.93
CA LEU A 75 -0.49 -3.43 -2.02
C LEU A 75 -0.18 -4.89 -1.65
N PRO A 76 0.92 -5.51 -2.10
CA PRO A 76 1.30 -6.87 -1.67
C PRO A 76 1.59 -6.97 -0.17
N LEU A 77 2.14 -5.91 0.44
CA LEU A 77 2.44 -5.87 1.88
C LEU A 77 1.15 -5.88 2.70
N ILE A 78 0.18 -5.04 2.33
CA ILE A 78 -1.15 -4.98 2.97
C ILE A 78 -1.88 -6.31 2.78
N ALA A 79 -1.88 -6.85 1.55
CA ALA A 79 -2.50 -8.14 1.26
C ALA A 79 -1.88 -9.27 2.10
N HIS A 80 -0.56 -9.27 2.27
CA HIS A 80 0.11 -10.27 3.10
C HIS A 80 -0.20 -10.12 4.60
N GLN A 81 -0.36 -8.88 5.09
CA GLN A 81 -0.76 -8.63 6.48
C GLN A 81 -2.21 -9.06 6.74
N LEU A 82 -3.12 -8.83 5.78
CA LEU A 82 -4.54 -9.19 5.90
C LEU A 82 -4.79 -10.72 5.78
N LEU A 83 -4.11 -11.40 4.84
CA LEU A 83 -4.26 -12.86 4.65
C LEU A 83 -3.49 -13.69 5.69
N GLY A 84 -2.41 -13.16 6.26
CA GLY A 84 -1.68 -13.82 7.35
C GLY A 84 -2.59 -14.11 8.54
N ASP A 85 -3.41 -13.14 8.92
CA ASP A 85 -4.35 -13.21 10.05
C ASP A 85 -5.44 -14.28 9.85
N SER A 86 -5.96 -14.40 8.62
CA SER A 86 -7.00 -15.39 8.26
C SER A 86 -6.52 -16.84 8.36
N THR A 87 -5.22 -17.08 8.16
CA THR A 87 -4.66 -18.43 8.08
C THR A 87 -4.40 -19.02 9.47
N ASP A 88 -3.96 -18.19 10.42
CA ASP A 88 -3.68 -18.60 11.80
C ASP A 88 -4.97 -18.85 12.60
N GLY A 89 -6.04 -18.08 12.34
CA GLY A 89 -7.36 -18.32 12.94
C GLY A 89 -8.00 -19.65 12.54
N GLN A 90 -7.82 -20.10 11.29
CA GLN A 90 -8.30 -21.41 10.85
C GLN A 90 -7.49 -22.58 11.43
N LEU A 91 -6.18 -22.39 11.60
CA LEU A 91 -5.29 -23.40 12.20
C LEU A 91 -5.60 -23.64 13.68
N GLN A 92 -5.91 -22.59 14.45
CA GLN A 92 -6.35 -22.74 15.85
C GLN A 92 -7.71 -23.44 15.97
N LEU A 93 -8.66 -23.16 15.07
CA LEU A 93 -9.97 -23.82 15.05
C LEU A 93 -9.87 -25.30 14.65
N SER A 94 -8.92 -25.65 13.79
CA SER A 94 -8.66 -27.04 13.35
C SER A 94 -7.93 -27.89 14.39
N LEU A 95 -7.22 -27.27 15.34
CA LEU A 95 -6.52 -27.93 16.45
C LEU A 95 -7.39 -28.10 17.70
N ASN A 96 -8.57 -27.47 17.73
CA ASN A 96 -9.51 -27.51 18.87
C ASN A 96 -10.72 -28.44 18.62
N ILE A 97 -10.65 -29.27 17.57
CA ILE A 97 -11.57 -30.37 17.24
C ILE A 97 -10.74 -31.66 17.24
#